data_AF-A0A543PZD4-F1
#
_entry.id   AF-A0A543PZD4-F1
#
_cell.length_a   1.000
_cell.length_b   1.000
_cell.length_c   1.000
_cell.angle_alpha   90.00
_cell.angle_beta   90.00
_cell.angle_gamma   90.00
#
_symmetry.space_group_name_H-M   'P 1'
#
loop_
_entity.id
_entity.type
_entity.pdbx_description
1 polymer ?
#
loop_
_entity_poly.entity_id
_entity_poly.type
_entity_poly.pdbx_seq_one_letter_code
_entity_poly.pdbx_strand_id
1 'polypeptide(L)'
;MEKTQNRTYGEFGTRLFDAYHVSKNPEGLTAGELDGHLQVARETNYGLFANINTLGQILMHTPDNRNAWDESTLSDFGSLLASLGNVGCLIDGICVDLEHHINVLTGKRGGTR
;
A
#
# COMPACT_ATOMS: atom_id res chain seq x y z
N MET A 1 -22.48 15.62 10.10
CA MET A 1 -22.46 14.15 9.97
C MET A 1 -21.65 13.82 8.74
N GLU A 2 -20.39 13.49 8.95
CA GLU A 2 -19.44 13.16 7.90
C GLU A 2 -19.80 11.78 7.34
N LYS A 3 -20.02 11.71 6.02
CA LYS A 3 -20.31 10.45 5.32
C LYS A 3 -19.00 9.65 5.26
N THR A 4 -18.74 8.83 6.27
CA THR A 4 -17.82 7.69 6.14
C THR A 4 -18.47 6.71 5.15
N GLN A 5 -18.29 6.99 3.86
CA GLN A 5 -18.73 6.10 2.79
C GLN A 5 -18.04 4.76 2.99
N ASN A 6 -18.84 3.70 3.10
CA ASN A 6 -18.45 2.32 2.84
C ASN A 6 -17.85 2.25 1.44
N ARG A 7 -16.55 2.56 1.30
CA ARG A 7 -15.79 2.30 0.08
C ARG A 7 -15.64 0.79 0.00
N THR A 8 -16.24 0.19 -1.02
CA THR A 8 -16.15 -1.26 -1.21
C THR A 8 -14.71 -1.63 -1.59
N TYR A 9 -14.25 -2.81 -1.19
CA TYR A 9 -12.90 -3.30 -1.52
C TYR A 9 -12.58 -3.23 -3.03
N GLY A 10 -13.59 -3.36 -3.89
CA GLY A 10 -13.45 -3.21 -5.35
C GLY A 10 -13.03 -1.81 -5.79
N GLU A 11 -13.64 -0.76 -5.22
CA GLU A 11 -13.29 0.63 -5.55
C GLU A 11 -11.86 0.99 -5.14
N PHE A 12 -11.37 0.41 -4.04
CA PHE A 12 -9.99 0.60 -3.61
C PHE A 12 -8.97 -0.05 -4.55
N GLY A 13 -9.25 -1.28 -5.01
CA GLY A 13 -8.40 -1.97 -5.98
C GLY A 13 -8.30 -1.22 -7.32
N THR A 14 -9.42 -0.71 -7.82
CA THR A 14 -9.45 0.10 -9.05
C THR A 14 -8.62 1.37 -8.90
N ARG A 15 -8.75 2.11 -7.79
CA ARG A 15 -8.02 3.36 -7.58
C ARG A 15 -6.50 3.15 -7.46
N LEU A 16 -6.05 2.05 -6.85
CA LEU A 16 -4.64 1.71 -6.81
C LEU A 16 -4.12 1.34 -8.21
N PHE A 17 -4.90 0.58 -8.99
CA PHE A 17 -4.57 0.25 -10.36
C PHE A 17 -4.45 1.50 -11.24
N ASP A 18 -5.34 2.47 -11.06
CA ASP A 18 -5.27 3.77 -11.74
C ASP A 18 -4.02 4.55 -11.32
N ALA A 19 -3.70 4.58 -10.01
CA ALA A 19 -2.47 5.20 -9.52
C ALA A 19 -1.21 4.55 -10.13
N TYR A 20 -1.20 3.22 -10.29
CA TYR A 20 -0.13 2.52 -11.01
C TYR A 20 -0.03 2.99 -12.47
N HIS A 21 -1.13 3.06 -13.21
CA HIS A 21 -1.11 3.49 -14.61
C HIS A 21 -0.58 4.92 -14.76
N VAL A 22 -1.06 5.82 -13.90
CA VAL A 22 -0.63 7.22 -13.86
C VAL A 22 0.85 7.35 -13.48
N SER A 23 1.35 6.54 -12.55
CA SER A 23 2.77 6.54 -12.19
C SER A 23 3.69 6.21 -13.37
N LYS A 24 3.22 5.41 -14.33
CA LYS A 24 3.96 5.01 -15.53
C LYS A 24 3.74 5.94 -16.72
N ASN A 25 2.62 6.66 -16.75
CA ASN A 25 2.23 7.53 -17.86
C ASN A 25 1.63 8.84 -17.30
N PRO A 26 2.47 9.75 -16.76
CA PRO A 26 2.02 10.96 -16.09
C PRO A 26 1.68 12.11 -17.06
N GLU A 27 1.82 11.91 -18.38
CA GLU A 27 1.74 12.98 -19.36
C GLU A 27 0.38 13.68 -19.36
N GLY A 28 0.39 15.01 -19.39
CA GLY A 28 -0.82 15.83 -19.44
C GLY A 28 -1.51 16.02 -18.08
N LEU A 29 -1.02 15.39 -17.01
CA LEU A 29 -1.53 15.61 -15.65
C LEU A 29 -0.78 16.73 -14.93
N THR A 30 -1.52 17.45 -14.09
CA THR A 30 -0.98 18.45 -13.18
C THR A 30 -0.40 17.81 -11.92
N ALA A 31 0.48 18.53 -11.22
CA ALA A 31 1.02 18.07 -9.94
C ALA A 31 -0.07 17.78 -8.89
N GLY A 32 -1.19 18.52 -8.91
CA GLY A 32 -2.32 18.29 -8.01
C GLY A 32 -3.08 16.99 -8.32
N GLU A 33 -3.25 16.67 -9.60
CA GLU A 33 -3.87 15.40 -10.01
C GLU A 33 -2.97 14.21 -9.62
N LEU A 34 -1.66 14.31 -9.85
CA LEU A 34 -0.70 13.29 -9.44
C LEU A 34 -0.66 13.12 -7.91
N ASP A 35 -0.77 14.21 -7.13
CA ASP A 35 -0.82 14.13 -5.67
C ASP A 35 -2.07 13.37 -5.18
N GLY A 36 -3.21 13.53 -5.86
CA GLY A 36 -4.40 12.73 -5.58
C GLY A 36 -4.17 11.22 -5.72
N HIS A 37 -3.45 10.79 -6.76
CA HIS A 37 -3.06 9.38 -6.93
C HIS A 37 -2.00 8.93 -5.91
N LEU A 38 -1.07 9.81 -5.54
CA LEU A 38 -0.08 9.54 -4.51
C LEU A 38 -0.74 9.29 -3.14
N GLN A 39 -1.74 10.10 -2.79
CA GLN A 39 -2.51 9.91 -1.56
C GLN A 39 -3.23 8.56 -1.54
N VAL A 40 -3.81 8.13 -2.66
CA VAL A 40 -4.42 6.79 -2.78
C VAL A 40 -3.40 5.68 -2.52
N ALA A 41 -2.22 5.76 -3.14
CA ALA A 41 -1.17 4.77 -2.97
C ALA A 41 -0.71 4.70 -1.50
N ARG A 42 -0.46 5.86 -0.87
CA ARG A 42 -0.06 5.94 0.55
C ARG A 42 -1.12 5.42 1.51
N GLU A 43 -2.38 5.78 1.33
CA GLU A 43 -3.50 5.27 2.14
C GLU A 43 -3.60 3.75 2.05
N THR A 44 -3.43 3.20 0.84
CA THR A 44 -3.48 1.77 0.60
C THR A 44 -2.31 1.04 1.27
N ASN A 45 -1.10 1.61 1.15
CA ASN A 45 0.08 1.05 1.79
C ASN A 45 -0.03 1.05 3.32
N TYR A 46 -0.55 2.15 3.90
CA TYR A 46 -0.79 2.23 5.33
C TYR A 46 -1.77 1.15 5.83
N GLY A 47 -2.89 0.96 5.12
CA GLY A 47 -3.84 -0.11 5.45
C GLY A 47 -3.22 -1.50 5.36
N LEU A 48 -2.36 -1.73 4.38
CA LEU A 48 -1.63 -2.99 4.22
C LEU A 48 -0.67 -3.25 5.38
N PHE A 49 0.13 -2.25 5.78
CA PHE A 49 1.03 -2.37 6.92
C PHE A 49 0.28 -2.60 8.24
N ALA A 50 -0.89 -1.99 8.43
CA ALA A 50 -1.73 -2.25 9.58
C ALA A 50 -2.21 -3.73 9.63
N ASN A 51 -2.55 -4.31 8.48
CA ASN A 51 -2.90 -5.72 8.38
C ASN A 51 -1.71 -6.64 8.64
N ILE A 52 -0.54 -6.35 8.05
CA ILE A 52 0.71 -7.10 8.29
C ILE A 52 1.05 -7.10 9.78
N ASN A 53 0.98 -5.94 10.45
CA ASN A 53 1.25 -5.84 11.88
C ASN A 53 0.26 -6.68 12.71
N THR A 54 -1.03 -6.60 12.40
CA THR A 54 -2.07 -7.39 13.11
C THR A 54 -1.84 -8.89 12.94
N LEU A 55 -1.60 -9.35 11.71
CA LEU A 55 -1.32 -10.75 11.41
C LEU A 55 0.00 -11.23 12.04
N GLY A 56 1.03 -10.38 12.05
CA GLY A 56 2.30 -10.64 12.72
C GLY A 56 2.13 -10.78 14.24
N GLN A 57 1.30 -9.95 14.88
CA GLN A 57 1.00 -10.07 16.31
C GLN A 57 0.28 -11.37 16.65
N ILE A 58 -0.67 -11.82 15.81
CA ILE A 58 -1.30 -13.14 15.97
C ILE A 58 -0.23 -14.23 15.97
N LEU A 59 0.70 -14.20 15.00
CA LEU A 59 1.82 -15.14 14.95
C LEU A 59 2.79 -15.05 16.13
N MET A 60 2.86 -13.91 16.83
CA MET A 60 3.72 -13.71 18.01
C MET A 60 3.05 -14.10 19.33
N HIS A 61 1.72 -14.24 19.36
CA HIS A 61 0.98 -14.79 20.50
C HIS A 61 0.74 -16.30 20.39
N THR A 62 0.72 -16.85 19.19
CA THR A 62 0.76 -18.30 18.92
C THR A 62 2.06 -19.03 19.35
N PRO A 63 3.28 -18.45 19.40
CA PRO A 63 4.49 -19.12 19.87
C PRO A 63 4.38 -19.49 21.36
N ASP A 64 3.66 -18.68 22.13
CA ASP A 64 3.36 -18.92 23.55
C ASP A 64 2.36 -20.08 23.74
N ASN A 65 1.60 -20.44 22.69
CA ASN A 65 0.72 -21.61 22.65
C ASN A 65 0.90 -22.35 21.32
N ARG A 66 2.08 -22.95 21.15
CA ARG A 66 2.50 -23.61 19.89
C ARG A 66 1.56 -24.71 19.40
N ASN A 67 0.64 -25.19 20.25
CA ASN A 67 -0.35 -26.22 19.92
C ASN A 67 -1.68 -25.63 19.40
N ALA A 68 -1.85 -24.30 19.41
CA ALA A 68 -3.09 -23.66 18.99
C ALA A 68 -3.34 -23.73 17.47
N TRP A 69 -2.28 -24.01 16.68
CA TRP A 69 -2.31 -24.03 15.22
C TRP A 69 -1.49 -25.23 14.74
N ASP A 70 -1.98 -25.95 13.74
CA ASP A 70 -1.18 -26.95 13.04
C ASP A 70 -0.12 -26.28 12.14
N GLU A 71 0.92 -27.03 11.78
CA GLU A 71 2.05 -26.52 10.97
C GLU A 71 1.59 -26.01 9.59
N SER A 72 0.58 -26.65 8.99
CA SER A 72 -0.01 -26.20 7.71
C SER A 72 -0.58 -24.79 7.81
N THR A 73 -1.32 -24.50 8.89
CA THR A 73 -1.95 -23.19 9.05
C THR A 73 -0.89 -22.10 9.29
N LEU A 74 0.21 -22.41 9.98
CA LEU A 74 1.34 -21.48 10.14
C LEU A 74 2.03 -21.19 8.79
N SER A 75 2.21 -22.20 7.94
CA SER A 75 2.79 -22.05 6.61
C SER A 75 1.93 -21.16 5.71
N ASP A 76 0.62 -21.35 5.72
CA ASP A 76 -0.32 -20.54 4.95
C ASP A 76 -0.31 -19.08 5.41
N PHE A 77 -0.27 -18.85 6.74
CA PHE A 77 -0.14 -17.51 7.32
C PHE A 77 1.17 -16.82 6.94
N GLY A 78 2.30 -17.54 7.03
CA GLY A 78 3.60 -17.01 6.61
C GLY A 78 3.61 -16.64 5.12
N SER A 79 3.01 -17.48 4.27
CA SER A 79 2.87 -17.24 2.84
C SER A 79 1.99 -16.02 2.53
N LEU A 80 0.91 -15.83 3.29
CA LEU A 80 0.06 -14.64 3.20
C LEU A 80 0.85 -13.37 3.57
N LEU A 81 1.58 -13.39 4.69
CA LEU A 81 2.40 -12.25 5.12
C LEU A 81 3.47 -11.88 4.08
N ALA A 82 4.17 -12.88 3.52
CA ALA A 82 5.15 -12.64 2.45
C ALA A 82 4.50 -12.01 1.21
N SER A 83 3.30 -12.49 0.84
CA SER A 83 2.54 -11.95 -0.30
C SER A 83 2.11 -10.49 -0.05
N LEU A 84 1.62 -10.18 1.15
CA LEU A 84 1.27 -8.82 1.53
C LEU A 84 2.49 -7.90 1.55
N GLY A 85 3.64 -8.38 2.05
CA GLY A 85 4.90 -7.62 2.00
C GLY A 85 5.32 -7.25 0.58
N ASN A 86 5.26 -8.22 -0.35
CA ASN A 86 5.57 -7.97 -1.77
C ASN A 86 4.63 -6.92 -2.39
N VAL A 87 3.33 -6.96 -2.07
CA VAL A 87 2.37 -5.94 -2.52
C VAL A 87 2.75 -4.56 -1.96
N GLY A 88 3.19 -4.46 -0.70
CA GLY A 88 3.64 -3.21 -0.11
C GLY A 88 4.83 -2.60 -0.84
N CYS A 89 5.82 -3.41 -1.21
CA CYS A 89 6.97 -2.94 -2.00
C CYS A 89 6.55 -2.40 -3.38
N LEU A 90 5.54 -3.01 -4.02
CA LEU A 90 5.02 -2.52 -5.30
C LEU A 90 4.34 -1.14 -5.13
N ILE A 91 3.57 -0.97 -4.05
CA ILE A 91 2.90 0.31 -3.76
C ILE A 91 3.93 1.39 -3.41
N ASP A 92 5.00 1.07 -2.71
CA ASP A 92 6.13 1.99 -2.48
C ASP A 92 6.74 2.47 -3.80
N GLY A 93 6.94 1.56 -4.76
CA GLY A 93 7.42 1.93 -6.09
C GLY A 93 6.51 2.93 -6.79
N ILE A 94 5.19 2.74 -6.70
CA ILE A 94 4.19 3.70 -7.24
C ILE A 94 4.33 5.07 -6.56
N CYS A 95 4.51 5.10 -5.24
CA CYS A 95 4.66 6.36 -4.50
C CYS A 95 5.92 7.12 -4.93
N VAL A 96 7.06 6.42 -5.05
CA VAL A 96 8.33 7.01 -5.49
C VAL A 96 8.21 7.61 -6.89
N ASP A 97 7.58 6.89 -7.82
CA ASP A 97 7.39 7.38 -9.19
C ASP A 97 6.50 8.62 -9.23
N LEU A 98 5.36 8.61 -8.53
CA LEU A 98 4.45 9.75 -8.46
C LEU A 98 5.11 10.97 -7.80
N GLU A 99 5.84 10.77 -6.70
CA GLU A 99 6.60 11.84 -6.04
C GLU A 99 7.66 12.43 -6.97
N HIS A 100 8.36 11.59 -7.73
CA HIS A 100 9.32 12.03 -8.73
C HIS A 100 8.66 12.95 -9.77
N HIS A 101 7.54 12.52 -10.35
CA HIS A 101 6.82 13.32 -11.35
C HIS A 101 6.30 14.65 -10.79
N ILE A 102 5.74 14.65 -9.57
CA ILE A 102 5.31 15.86 -8.87
C ILE A 102 6.49 16.81 -8.65
N ASN A 103 7.64 16.29 -8.22
CA ASN A 103 8.84 17.08 -7.99
C ASN A 103 9.38 17.71 -9.29
N VAL A 104 9.35 16.96 -10.39
CA VAL A 104 9.72 17.47 -11.74
C VAL A 104 8.80 18.62 -12.14
N LEU A 105 7.48 18.44 -12.01
CA LEU A 105 6.49 19.47 -12.38
C LEU A 105 6.55 20.73 -11.51
N THR A 106 6.86 20.58 -10.22
CA THR A 106 6.90 21.69 -9.26
C THR A 106 8.28 22.36 -9.15
N GLY A 107 9.29 21.83 -9.84
CA GLY A 107 10.67 22.33 -9.76
C GLY A 107 11.35 22.09 -8.41
N LYS A 108 10.78 21.24 -7.53
CA LYS A 108 11.41 20.83 -6.28
C LYS A 108 12.49 19.79 -6.59
N ARG A 109 13.74 20.22 -6.67
CA ARG A 109 14.87 19.27 -6.72
C ARG A 109 14.91 18.49 -5.40
N GLY A 110 14.80 17.16 -5.50
CA GLY A 110 14.84 16.24 -4.37
C GLY A 110 16.01 16.54 -3.45
N GLY A 111 15.69 16.96 -2.22
CA GLY A 111 16.67 17.04 -1.15
C GLY A 111 17.04 15.61 -0.76
N THR A 112 18.25 15.20 -1.11
CA THR A 112 18.92 14.05 -0.50
C THR A 112 18.83 14.19 1.02
N ARG A 113 18.12 13.26 1.67
CA ARG A 113 18.28 12.95 3.08
C ARG A 113 19.14 11.71 3.20
#